data_AF-A0AAD4VK48-F1
#
_entry.id   AF-A0AAD4VK48-F1
#
_cell.length_a   1.000
_cell.length_b   1.000
_cell.length_c   1.000
_cell.angle_alpha   90.00
_cell.angle_beta   90.00
_cell.angle_gamma   90.00
#
_symmetry.space_group_name_H-M   'P 1'
#
loop_
_entity.id
_entity.type
_entity.pdbx_description
1 polymer ?
#
loop_
_entity_poly.entity_id
_entity_poly.type
_entity_poly.pdbx_seq_one_letter_code
_entity_poly.pdbx_strand_id
1 'polypeptide(L)'
;MAAVTLLALGNGAPDVFASVAAVRTGQYRTGFGAILSAGTFVSAFVVGFVAIYAAPFSLNPAPFVRDVLFYLTAALFLFYVYLSAEIYLWQAVGFVGFYLFFVGLVFWMDLGLGAGGKKSRVEAGVVGDSEIQRGLVAPDFEIGQVSENSEDGKPSFGLRRALVMISKAWELPVSVLLKLTIPQAAPSEWSRFYTSANIALCPLALLYACNSFMPFNHPVGFLLSDTHLPLWFVVLLASSPLALLHYIMEKDPPKTEQMPVLLIAFVMSVFWISTTAGELLNCLAALGSLLELPPALLGLTVLAWGNSVGDLVADVALAKAGHPAMAMAGCFAGPMFNMLVGLGTALVIQTYNAYPEVYELQFHVGIIIAFVFLLLSLMGSLLVITWCRFRVPRFWGFCLVGLYVIFMAVSLVIAKFSG
;
A
#
# COMPACT_ATOMS: atom_id res chain seq x y z
N MET A 1 0.86 -4.23 -17.67
CA MET A 1 -0.02 -3.71 -16.60
C MET A 1 0.11 -4.49 -15.28
N ALA A 2 0.65 -5.71 -15.31
CA ALA A 2 0.88 -6.54 -14.12
C ALA A 2 1.61 -5.83 -12.95
N ALA A 3 2.62 -4.98 -13.23
CA ALA A 3 3.34 -4.21 -12.22
C ALA A 3 2.43 -3.27 -11.42
N VAL A 4 1.42 -2.66 -12.06
CA VAL A 4 0.46 -1.75 -11.40
C VAL A 4 -0.45 -2.53 -10.46
N THR A 5 -0.91 -3.72 -10.85
CA THR A 5 -1.72 -4.58 -9.99
C THR A 5 -0.92 -5.09 -8.79
N LEU A 6 0.35 -5.45 -9.00
CA LEU A 6 1.27 -5.85 -7.94
C LEU A 6 1.59 -4.70 -6.98
N LEU A 7 1.78 -3.49 -7.52
CA LEU A 7 1.98 -2.27 -6.72
C LEU A 7 0.74 -1.98 -5.85
N ALA A 8 -0.46 -2.05 -6.45
CA ALA A 8 -1.72 -1.86 -5.73
C ALA A 8 -1.92 -2.89 -4.62
N LEU A 9 -1.57 -4.16 -4.88
CA LEU A 9 -1.63 -5.22 -3.88
C LEU A 9 -0.58 -5.03 -2.79
N GLY A 10 0.64 -4.62 -3.16
CA GLY A 10 1.74 -4.38 -2.23
C GLY A 10 1.45 -3.23 -1.26
N ASN A 11 0.97 -2.11 -1.79
CA ASN A 11 0.61 -0.94 -1.00
C ASN A 11 -0.65 -1.16 -0.16
N GLY A 12 -1.66 -1.82 -0.74
CA GLY A 12 -2.96 -1.95 -0.10
C GLY A 12 -3.12 -3.15 0.85
N ALA A 13 -2.28 -4.18 0.76
CA ALA A 13 -2.38 -5.35 1.63
C ALA A 13 -2.31 -5.02 3.14
N PRO A 14 -1.40 -4.14 3.63
CA PRO A 14 -1.42 -3.66 5.01
C PRO A 14 -2.79 -3.13 5.46
N ASP A 15 -3.42 -2.30 4.63
CA ASP A 15 -4.70 -1.66 4.94
C ASP A 15 -5.85 -2.66 4.95
N VAL A 16 -5.80 -3.68 4.07
CA VAL A 16 -6.76 -4.79 4.07
C VAL A 16 -6.69 -5.54 5.41
N PHE A 17 -5.50 -5.88 5.88
CA PHE A 17 -5.34 -6.59 7.16
C PHE A 17 -5.80 -5.74 8.35
N ALA A 18 -5.46 -4.46 8.37
CA ALA A 18 -5.91 -3.52 9.40
C ALA A 18 -7.44 -3.37 9.39
N SER A 19 -8.05 -3.25 8.21
CA SER A 19 -9.50 -3.07 8.06
C SER A 19 -10.27 -4.33 8.48
N VAL A 20 -9.78 -5.51 8.10
CA VAL A 20 -10.38 -6.79 8.53
C VAL A 20 -10.26 -6.97 10.04
N ALA A 21 -9.12 -6.60 10.64
CA ALA A 21 -8.93 -6.67 12.09
C ALA A 21 -9.83 -5.67 12.85
N ALA A 22 -9.97 -4.44 12.35
CA ALA A 22 -10.84 -3.41 12.93
C ALA A 22 -12.32 -3.82 12.90
N VAL A 23 -12.77 -4.43 11.80
CA VAL A 23 -14.16 -4.91 11.68
C VAL A 23 -14.42 -6.10 12.61
N ARG A 24 -13.47 -7.04 12.75
CA ARG A 24 -13.60 -8.17 13.70
C ARG A 24 -13.70 -7.71 15.16
N THR A 25 -13.13 -6.56 15.50
CA THR A 25 -13.20 -5.98 16.86
C THR A 25 -14.41 -5.06 17.06
N GLY A 26 -15.31 -4.97 16.07
CA GLY A 26 -16.55 -4.20 16.17
C GLY A 26 -16.41 -2.69 15.94
N GLN A 27 -15.23 -2.21 15.51
CA GLN A 27 -14.98 -0.79 15.24
C GLN A 27 -15.17 -0.48 13.74
N TYR A 28 -16.42 -0.52 13.27
CA TYR A 28 -16.75 -0.38 11.84
C TYR A 28 -16.80 1.08 11.35
N ARG A 29 -17.17 2.01 12.24
CA ARG A 29 -17.20 3.46 11.95
C ARG A 29 -15.83 3.98 11.54
N THR A 30 -14.79 3.48 12.20
CA THR A 30 -13.40 3.82 11.88
C THR A 30 -12.99 3.20 10.55
N GLY A 31 -13.45 1.98 10.21
CA GLY A 31 -13.17 1.31 8.94
C GLY A 31 -13.66 2.09 7.70
N PHE A 32 -14.94 2.43 7.62
CA PHE A 32 -15.49 3.19 6.48
C PHE A 32 -14.84 4.58 6.35
N GLY A 33 -14.78 5.32 7.46
CA GLY A 33 -14.19 6.65 7.50
C GLY A 33 -12.71 6.64 7.11
N ALA A 34 -11.94 5.67 7.60
CA ALA A 34 -10.52 5.54 7.28
C ALA A 34 -10.29 5.21 5.81
N ILE A 35 -10.99 4.23 5.23
CA ILE A 35 -10.78 3.82 3.84
C ILE A 35 -11.15 4.94 2.86
N LEU A 36 -12.24 5.67 3.12
CA LEU A 36 -12.66 6.78 2.26
C LEU A 36 -11.75 8.00 2.41
N SER A 37 -11.31 8.31 3.62
CA SER A 37 -10.38 9.41 3.88
C SER A 37 -8.99 9.11 3.32
N ALA A 38 -8.52 7.87 3.43
CA ALA A 38 -7.33 7.34 2.78
C ALA A 38 -7.44 7.45 1.25
N GLY A 39 -8.56 7.00 0.67
CA GLY A 39 -8.80 7.15 -0.76
C GLY A 39 -8.83 8.61 -1.23
N THR A 40 -9.41 9.51 -0.44
CA THR A 40 -9.39 10.96 -0.72
C THR A 40 -7.98 11.53 -0.63
N PHE A 41 -7.20 11.11 0.38
CA PHE A 41 -5.80 11.49 0.54
C PHE A 41 -4.96 11.05 -0.66
N VAL A 42 -5.05 9.78 -1.07
CA VAL A 42 -4.25 9.29 -2.20
C VAL A 42 -4.72 9.91 -3.52
N SER A 43 -6.01 9.87 -3.83
CA SER A 43 -6.56 10.37 -5.10
C SER A 43 -6.49 11.90 -5.27
N ALA A 44 -6.37 12.67 -4.16
CA ALA A 44 -6.21 14.11 -4.21
C ALA A 44 -4.79 14.55 -3.82
N PHE A 45 -4.37 14.33 -2.59
CA PHE A 45 -3.08 14.82 -2.10
C PHE A 45 -1.89 14.15 -2.81
N VAL A 46 -1.84 12.81 -2.84
CA VAL A 46 -0.72 12.08 -3.44
C VAL A 46 -0.64 12.32 -4.95
N VAL A 47 -1.76 12.15 -5.66
CA VAL A 47 -1.88 12.51 -7.09
C VAL A 47 -1.45 13.98 -7.31
N GLY A 48 -1.84 14.88 -6.41
CA GLY A 48 -1.46 16.28 -6.42
C GLY A 48 0.04 16.49 -6.36
N PHE A 49 0.74 15.82 -5.44
CA PHE A 49 2.20 15.88 -5.31
C PHE A 49 2.92 15.25 -6.50
N VAL A 50 2.45 14.09 -6.99
CA VAL A 50 2.99 13.46 -8.20
C VAL A 50 2.86 14.40 -9.39
N ALA A 51 1.72 15.06 -9.55
CA ALA A 51 1.50 16.06 -10.60
C ALA A 51 2.39 17.30 -10.42
N ILE A 52 2.51 17.86 -9.21
CA ILE A 52 3.36 19.04 -8.97
C ILE A 52 4.82 18.73 -9.32
N TYR A 53 5.32 17.56 -8.90
CA TYR A 53 6.71 17.18 -9.09
C TYR A 53 7.04 16.79 -10.53
N ALA A 54 6.23 15.89 -11.12
CA ALA A 54 6.58 15.26 -12.38
C ALA A 54 5.90 15.87 -13.61
N ALA A 55 4.85 16.70 -13.46
CA ALA A 55 4.21 17.29 -14.63
C ALA A 55 5.15 18.27 -15.36
N PRO A 56 4.95 18.48 -16.67
CA PRO A 56 3.99 17.80 -17.52
C PRO A 56 4.46 16.39 -17.94
N PHE A 57 3.58 15.40 -17.84
CA PHE A 57 3.79 14.06 -18.39
C PHE A 57 2.51 13.53 -19.05
N SER A 58 2.66 12.55 -19.93
CA SER A 58 1.55 11.91 -20.64
C SER A 58 1.15 10.58 -19.99
N LEU A 59 -0.15 10.31 -20.01
CA LEU A 59 -0.75 9.06 -19.56
C LEU A 59 -1.29 8.28 -20.76
N ASN A 60 -1.28 6.95 -20.65
CA ASN A 60 -1.92 6.09 -21.63
C ASN A 60 -3.45 6.16 -21.45
N PRO A 61 -4.22 6.52 -22.48
CA PRO A 61 -5.67 6.76 -22.36
C PRO A 61 -6.45 5.57 -21.79
N ALA A 62 -6.23 4.37 -22.34
CA ALA A 62 -7.03 3.19 -21.98
C ALA A 62 -6.80 2.71 -20.54
N PRO A 63 -5.54 2.52 -20.07
CA PRO A 63 -5.25 2.25 -18.66
C PRO A 63 -5.83 3.28 -17.69
N PHE A 64 -5.60 4.56 -17.97
CA PHE A 64 -6.01 5.64 -17.08
C PHE A 64 -7.54 5.73 -16.96
N VAL A 65 -8.25 5.75 -18.10
CA VAL A 65 -9.72 5.82 -18.10
C VAL A 65 -10.32 4.61 -17.41
N ARG A 66 -9.80 3.41 -17.69
CA ARG A 66 -10.25 2.19 -17.01
C ARG A 66 -10.07 2.31 -15.50
N ASP A 67 -8.88 2.61 -15.01
CA ASP A 67 -8.59 2.61 -13.57
C ASP A 67 -9.43 3.64 -12.82
N VAL A 68 -9.52 4.86 -13.36
CA VAL A 68 -10.32 5.93 -12.74
C VAL A 68 -11.82 5.64 -12.83
N LEU A 69 -12.34 5.11 -13.94
CA LEU A 69 -13.75 4.75 -14.06
C LEU A 69 -14.13 3.60 -13.13
N PHE A 70 -13.32 2.55 -13.06
CA PHE A 70 -13.58 1.43 -12.15
C PHE A 70 -13.55 1.88 -10.70
N TYR A 71 -12.61 2.75 -10.33
CA TYR A 71 -12.59 3.29 -8.98
C TYR A 71 -13.78 4.20 -8.70
N LEU A 72 -14.19 5.03 -9.67
CA LEU A 72 -15.38 5.87 -9.56
C LEU A 72 -16.65 5.03 -9.40
N THR A 73 -16.81 3.96 -10.20
CA THR A 73 -17.94 3.03 -10.09
C THR A 73 -17.94 2.30 -8.75
N ALA A 74 -16.77 1.86 -8.26
CA ALA A 74 -16.63 1.25 -6.93
C ALA A 74 -17.07 2.23 -5.82
N ALA A 75 -16.60 3.47 -5.87
CA ALA A 75 -16.93 4.50 -4.89
C ALA A 75 -18.44 4.84 -4.92
N LEU A 76 -19.05 4.93 -6.11
CA LEU A 76 -20.48 5.15 -6.26
C LEU A 76 -21.31 3.96 -5.76
N PHE A 77 -20.87 2.73 -6.04
CA PHE A 77 -21.54 1.52 -5.53
C PHE A 77 -21.47 1.46 -4.00
N LEU A 78 -20.31 1.77 -3.42
CA LEU A 78 -20.17 1.85 -1.96
C LEU A 78 -21.03 2.97 -1.37
N PHE A 79 -21.12 4.12 -2.03
CA PHE A 79 -21.97 5.22 -1.60
C PHE A 79 -23.46 4.84 -1.64
N TYR A 80 -23.89 4.12 -2.68
CA TYR A 80 -25.26 3.59 -2.78
C TYR A 80 -25.58 2.62 -1.64
N VAL A 81 -24.68 1.68 -1.33
CA VAL A 81 -24.84 0.75 -0.21
C VAL A 81 -24.88 1.52 1.11
N TYR A 82 -24.03 2.53 1.27
CA TYR A 82 -24.01 3.40 2.45
C TYR A 82 -25.34 4.14 2.65
N LEU A 83 -25.91 4.71 1.57
CA LEU A 83 -27.19 5.41 1.61
C LEU A 83 -28.38 4.50 1.86
N SER A 84 -28.25 3.21 1.54
CA SER A 84 -29.31 2.22 1.78
C SER A 84 -29.45 1.87 3.27
N ALA A 85 -28.53 2.31 4.13
CA ALA A 85 -28.45 2.00 5.58
C ALA A 85 -28.42 0.51 5.94
N GLU A 86 -28.44 -0.37 4.95
CA GLU A 86 -28.64 -1.80 5.06
C GLU A 86 -27.63 -2.49 4.15
N ILE A 87 -26.78 -3.35 4.71
CA ILE A 87 -25.78 -4.10 3.96
C ILE A 87 -26.20 -5.57 3.87
N TYR A 88 -26.45 -6.01 2.65
CA TYR A 88 -26.77 -7.40 2.33
C TYR A 88 -25.49 -8.18 1.99
N LEU A 89 -25.46 -9.47 2.33
CA LEU A 89 -24.32 -10.35 2.01
C LEU A 89 -23.95 -10.34 0.52
N TRP A 90 -24.95 -10.31 -0.37
CA TRP A 90 -24.69 -10.28 -1.82
C TRP A 90 -24.03 -8.97 -2.28
N GLN A 91 -24.30 -7.84 -1.61
CA GLN A 91 -23.62 -6.56 -1.90
C GLN A 91 -22.16 -6.62 -1.44
N ALA A 92 -21.92 -7.20 -0.26
CA ALA A 92 -20.58 -7.41 0.27
C ALA A 92 -19.73 -8.30 -0.65
N VAL A 93 -20.28 -9.45 -1.07
CA VAL A 93 -19.66 -10.33 -2.06
C VAL A 93 -19.49 -9.63 -3.41
N GLY A 94 -20.43 -8.75 -3.77
CA GLY A 94 -20.39 -7.91 -4.97
C GLY A 94 -19.15 -7.02 -5.05
N PHE A 95 -18.69 -6.41 -3.94
CA PHE A 95 -17.45 -5.62 -3.94
C PHE A 95 -16.22 -6.46 -4.31
N VAL A 96 -16.07 -7.63 -3.69
CA VAL A 96 -14.94 -8.53 -3.97
C VAL A 96 -15.03 -9.05 -5.41
N GLY A 97 -16.23 -9.43 -5.86
CA GLY A 97 -16.48 -9.86 -7.23
C GLY A 97 -16.18 -8.77 -8.26
N PHE A 98 -16.49 -7.51 -7.96
CA PHE A 98 -16.19 -6.38 -8.82
C PHE A 98 -14.68 -6.16 -9.00
N TYR A 99 -13.89 -6.35 -7.94
CA TYR A 99 -12.41 -6.31 -8.06
C TYR A 99 -11.86 -7.49 -8.88
N LEU A 100 -12.38 -8.71 -8.68
CA LEU A 100 -11.98 -9.86 -9.48
C LEU A 100 -12.29 -9.65 -10.97
N PHE A 101 -13.44 -9.04 -11.27
CA PHE A 101 -13.80 -8.65 -12.63
C PHE A 101 -12.84 -7.59 -13.19
N PHE A 102 -12.51 -6.55 -12.42
CA PHE A 102 -11.50 -5.56 -12.80
C PHE A 102 -10.16 -6.21 -13.14
N VAL A 103 -9.64 -7.07 -12.27
CA VAL A 103 -8.38 -7.79 -12.47
C VAL A 103 -8.45 -8.66 -13.72
N GLY A 104 -9.54 -9.42 -13.91
CA GLY A 104 -9.76 -10.22 -15.11
C GLY A 104 -9.75 -9.37 -16.40
N LEU A 105 -10.37 -8.19 -16.37
CA LEU A 105 -10.35 -7.24 -17.48
C LEU A 105 -8.94 -6.69 -17.73
N VAL A 106 -8.17 -6.39 -16.68
CA VAL A 106 -6.76 -5.95 -16.82
C VAL A 106 -5.94 -7.02 -17.52
N PHE A 107 -6.05 -8.29 -17.10
CA PHE A 107 -5.36 -9.40 -17.75
C PHE A 107 -5.82 -9.63 -19.18
N TRP A 108 -7.13 -9.51 -19.43
CA TRP A 108 -7.68 -9.61 -20.78
C TRP A 108 -7.13 -8.52 -21.71
N MET A 109 -7.01 -7.28 -21.23
CA MET A 109 -6.41 -6.18 -22.00
C MET A 109 -4.92 -6.43 -22.29
N ASP A 110 -4.16 -6.94 -21.31
CA ASP A 110 -2.74 -7.27 -21.50
C ASP A 110 -2.56 -8.45 -22.49
N LEU A 111 -3.44 -9.46 -22.46
CA LEU A 111 -3.39 -10.62 -23.38
C LEU A 111 -3.91 -10.29 -24.79
N GLY A 112 -4.97 -9.50 -24.89
CA GLY A 112 -5.64 -9.14 -26.16
C GLY A 112 -4.82 -8.21 -27.05
N LEU A 113 -3.92 -7.40 -26.47
CA LEU A 113 -2.98 -6.56 -27.23
C LEU A 113 -1.84 -7.37 -27.88
N GLY A 114 -1.65 -8.64 -27.50
CA GLY A 114 -0.69 -9.55 -28.14
C GLY A 114 -1.16 -10.13 -29.48
N ALA A 115 -2.44 -10.00 -29.84
CA ALA A 115 -3.03 -10.64 -31.03
C ALA A 115 -3.16 -9.72 -32.26
N GLY A 116 -2.86 -8.42 -32.13
CA GLY A 116 -3.08 -7.43 -33.20
C GLY A 116 -1.96 -6.41 -33.34
N GLY A 117 -0.91 -6.75 -34.11
CA GLY A 117 -0.05 -5.74 -34.74
C GLY A 117 1.45 -5.92 -34.51
N LYS A 118 2.14 -6.42 -35.55
CA LYS A 118 3.56 -6.18 -35.80
C LYS A 118 3.85 -4.67 -35.80
N LYS A 119 4.20 -4.09 -34.65
CA LYS A 119 4.98 -2.84 -34.55
C LYS A 119 5.58 -2.56 -33.17
N SER A 120 5.20 -3.28 -32.11
CA SER A 120 5.76 -3.11 -30.75
C SER A 120 6.71 -4.25 -30.35
N ARG A 121 7.65 -4.63 -31.23
CA ARG A 121 8.71 -5.61 -30.87
C ARG A 121 10.11 -5.00 -30.78
N VAL A 122 10.26 -3.74 -31.21
CA VAL A 122 11.52 -3.01 -31.10
C VAL A 122 11.55 -2.18 -29.81
N GLU A 123 10.42 -1.64 -29.34
CA GLU A 123 10.38 -0.90 -28.08
C GLU A 123 10.32 -1.80 -26.85
N ALA A 124 9.70 -2.99 -26.92
CA ALA A 124 9.69 -3.95 -25.81
C ALA A 124 11.09 -4.54 -25.51
N GLY A 125 11.96 -4.62 -26.53
CA GLY A 125 13.35 -5.08 -26.35
C GLY A 125 14.30 -4.00 -25.81
N VAL A 126 14.03 -2.73 -26.11
CA VAL A 126 14.87 -1.61 -25.64
C VAL A 126 14.40 -1.08 -24.28
N VAL A 127 13.09 -1.13 -23.99
CA VAL A 127 12.55 -0.76 -22.67
C VAL A 127 12.85 -1.85 -21.63
N GLY A 128 12.76 -3.13 -21.99
CA GLY A 128 13.10 -4.25 -21.10
C GLY A 128 14.55 -4.23 -20.61
N ASP A 129 15.52 -4.00 -21.49
CA ASP A 129 16.93 -3.89 -21.09
C ASP A 129 17.20 -2.60 -20.30
N SER A 130 16.50 -1.50 -20.59
CA SER A 130 16.72 -0.23 -19.87
C SER A 130 16.05 -0.16 -18.49
N GLU A 131 14.90 -0.82 -18.29
CA GLU A 131 14.20 -0.91 -17.00
C GLU A 131 14.84 -1.97 -16.08
N ILE A 132 15.31 -3.10 -16.64
CA ILE A 132 16.03 -4.11 -15.87
C ILE A 132 17.41 -3.57 -15.46
N GLN A 133 18.15 -2.89 -16.35
CA GLN A 133 19.45 -2.31 -15.98
C GLN A 133 19.34 -1.12 -15.01
N ARG A 134 18.21 -0.39 -14.99
CA ARG A 134 17.97 0.71 -14.03
C ARG A 134 17.38 0.26 -12.70
N GLY A 135 16.67 -0.88 -12.66
CA GLY A 135 16.24 -1.52 -11.41
C GLY A 135 17.35 -2.35 -10.72
N LEU A 136 18.40 -2.73 -11.46
CA LEU A 136 19.59 -3.44 -10.96
C LEU A 136 20.67 -2.53 -10.36
N VAL A 137 20.47 -1.21 -10.42
CA VAL A 137 21.15 -0.28 -9.53
C VAL A 137 20.14 0.01 -8.45
N ALA A 138 20.34 -0.57 -7.27
CA ALA A 138 19.72 -0.05 -6.06
C ALA A 138 19.77 1.49 -6.16
N PRO A 139 18.65 2.23 -6.02
CA PRO A 139 18.80 3.64 -5.77
C PRO A 139 19.54 3.69 -4.44
N ASP A 140 20.86 3.86 -4.49
CA ASP A 140 21.62 4.42 -3.40
C ASP A 140 20.81 5.64 -3.02
N PHE A 141 20.16 5.56 -1.86
CA PHE A 141 19.47 6.68 -1.27
C PHE A 141 20.57 7.62 -0.74
N GLU A 142 21.41 8.12 -1.63
CA GLU A 142 22.11 9.36 -1.42
C GLU A 142 21.03 10.43 -1.45
N ILE A 143 20.61 10.83 -0.25
CA ILE A 143 19.97 12.12 0.00
C ILE A 143 20.76 13.14 -0.82
N GLY A 144 20.15 13.61 -1.92
CA GLY A 144 20.81 14.47 -2.88
C GLY A 144 21.53 15.59 -2.15
N GLN A 145 22.83 15.70 -2.40
CA GLN A 145 23.56 16.92 -2.10
C GLN A 145 22.83 18.04 -2.85
N VAL A 146 22.13 18.87 -2.10
CA VAL A 146 21.66 20.17 -2.58
C VAL A 146 22.92 20.91 -3.01
N SER A 147 23.12 21.00 -4.33
CA SER A 147 24.07 21.92 -4.92
C SER A 147 23.46 23.33 -4.78
N GLU A 148 23.63 23.91 -3.60
CA GLU A 148 23.40 25.32 -3.37
C GLU A 148 24.61 26.06 -3.95
N ASN A 149 24.41 26.61 -5.16
CA ASN A 149 25.26 27.67 -5.66
C ASN A 149 25.30 28.78 -4.62
N SER A 150 26.52 29.16 -4.26
CA SER A 150 26.92 30.19 -3.32
C SER A 150 26.05 31.45 -3.37
N GLU A 151 25.53 31.84 -2.21
CA GLU A 151 25.58 33.22 -1.72
C GLU A 151 25.38 33.25 -0.19
N ASP A 152 26.10 34.18 0.46
CA ASP A 152 26.54 34.23 1.86
C ASP A 152 25.48 34.15 2.99
N GLY A 153 25.82 33.48 4.11
CA GLY A 153 25.37 33.91 5.46
C GLY A 153 25.07 32.87 6.59
N LYS A 154 26.12 32.43 7.33
CA LYS A 154 26.14 32.02 8.79
C LYS A 154 25.42 30.70 9.26
N PRO A 155 25.76 30.13 10.45
CA PRO A 155 26.08 28.69 10.60
C PRO A 155 24.90 27.80 11.05
N SER A 156 24.43 26.92 10.17
CA SER A 156 23.48 25.81 10.50
C SER A 156 24.10 24.40 10.32
N PHE A 157 25.42 24.34 10.11
CA PHE A 157 26.14 23.16 9.61
C PHE A 157 26.19 21.98 10.60
N GLY A 158 26.10 22.23 11.91
CA GLY A 158 26.19 21.17 12.94
C GLY A 158 24.94 20.30 13.05
N LEU A 159 23.76 20.92 13.07
CA LEU A 159 22.48 20.20 13.27
C LEU A 159 22.13 19.32 12.05
N ARG A 160 22.32 19.84 10.83
CA ARG A 160 22.11 19.07 9.60
C ARG A 160 23.05 17.87 9.52
N ARG A 161 24.33 18.05 9.87
CA ARG A 161 25.31 16.96 9.83
C ARG A 161 25.03 15.91 10.92
N ALA A 162 24.58 16.33 12.10
CA ALA A 162 24.12 15.42 13.15
C ALA A 162 22.88 14.63 12.71
N LEU A 163 21.87 15.27 12.11
CA LEU A 163 20.68 14.60 11.58
C LEU A 163 21.03 13.57 10.50
N VAL A 164 21.95 13.89 9.59
CA VAL A 164 22.42 12.94 8.57
C VAL A 164 23.16 11.75 9.19
N MET A 165 24.00 11.97 10.20
CA MET A 165 24.69 10.87 10.90
C MET A 165 23.70 9.98 11.66
N ILE A 166 22.68 10.56 12.29
CA ILE A 166 21.62 9.81 12.97
C ILE A 166 20.81 8.98 11.97
N SER A 167 20.47 9.54 10.79
CA SER A 167 19.82 8.81 9.70
C SER A 167 20.64 7.58 9.28
N LYS A 168 21.92 7.78 8.97
CA LYS A 168 22.81 6.68 8.57
C LYS A 168 23.02 5.63 9.66
N ALA A 169 23.06 6.05 10.93
CA ALA A 169 23.18 5.14 12.06
C ALA A 169 21.92 4.26 12.22
N TRP A 170 20.73 4.74 11.85
CA TRP A 170 19.49 4.00 11.89
C TRP A 170 19.26 3.13 10.64
N GLU A 171 19.74 3.57 9.48
CA GLU A 171 19.65 2.82 8.22
C GLU A 171 20.36 1.44 8.31
N LEU A 172 21.46 1.35 9.05
CA LEU A 172 22.27 0.14 9.14
C LEU A 172 21.58 -1.03 9.88
N PRO A 173 21.05 -0.87 11.11
CA PRO A 173 20.31 -1.95 11.78
C PRO A 173 19.02 -2.33 11.04
N VAL A 174 18.29 -1.34 10.49
CA VAL A 174 17.05 -1.59 9.73
C VAL A 174 17.35 -2.36 8.46
N SER A 175 18.35 -1.95 7.67
CA SER A 175 18.72 -2.63 6.42
C SER A 175 19.24 -4.05 6.66
N VAL A 176 19.99 -4.31 7.73
CA VAL A 176 20.42 -5.66 8.10
C VAL A 176 19.22 -6.55 8.43
N LEU A 177 18.28 -6.04 9.22
CA LEU A 177 17.07 -6.77 9.61
C LEU A 177 16.14 -7.04 8.41
N LEU A 178 16.01 -6.09 7.49
CA LEU A 178 15.30 -6.31 6.22
C LEU A 178 16.01 -7.36 5.35
N LYS A 179 17.34 -7.31 5.20
CA LYS A 179 18.09 -8.33 4.42
C LYS A 179 18.02 -9.74 5.03
N LEU A 180 17.85 -9.86 6.34
CA LEU A 180 17.68 -11.14 7.04
C LEU A 180 16.30 -11.78 6.84
N THR A 181 15.29 -10.99 6.44
CA THR A 181 13.89 -11.41 6.41
C THR A 181 13.22 -11.22 5.05
N ILE A 182 13.81 -10.45 4.14
CA ILE A 182 13.38 -10.29 2.76
C ILE A 182 14.40 -10.98 1.86
N PRO A 183 14.00 -12.06 1.15
CA PRO A 183 14.85 -12.69 0.14
C PRO A 183 15.30 -11.72 -0.95
N GLN A 184 16.60 -11.77 -1.28
CA GLN A 184 17.15 -11.02 -2.41
C GLN A 184 16.98 -11.84 -3.68
N ALA A 185 16.17 -11.34 -4.63
CA ALA A 185 15.90 -12.04 -5.89
C ALA A 185 17.02 -11.88 -6.93
N ALA A 186 17.77 -10.76 -6.86
CA ALA A 186 18.82 -10.41 -7.80
C ALA A 186 20.10 -11.25 -7.55
N PRO A 187 20.67 -11.91 -8.58
CA PRO A 187 21.90 -12.68 -8.44
C PRO A 187 23.12 -11.85 -8.02
N SER A 188 23.14 -10.56 -8.34
CA SER A 188 24.24 -9.63 -8.03
C SER A 188 24.33 -9.28 -6.55
N GLU A 189 23.21 -9.32 -5.83
CA GLU A 189 23.14 -8.98 -4.40
C GLU A 189 23.14 -10.22 -3.50
N TRP A 190 23.25 -11.41 -4.10
CA TRP A 190 23.13 -12.66 -3.38
C TRP A 190 24.20 -12.80 -2.31
N SER A 191 23.76 -13.17 -1.11
CA SER A 191 24.66 -13.69 -0.10
C SER A 191 24.13 -15.01 0.46
N ARG A 192 25.07 -15.93 0.68
CA ARG A 192 24.80 -17.23 1.31
C ARG A 192 24.19 -17.06 2.70
N PHE A 193 24.71 -16.11 3.47
CA PHE A 193 24.26 -15.86 4.84
C PHE A 193 22.82 -15.35 4.89
N TYR A 194 22.49 -14.32 4.12
CA TYR A 194 21.14 -13.76 4.10
C TYR A 194 20.12 -14.76 3.55
N THR A 195 20.46 -15.53 2.51
CA THR A 195 19.53 -16.53 1.96
C THR A 195 19.22 -17.65 2.95
N SER A 196 20.24 -18.17 3.64
CA SER A 196 20.03 -19.16 4.71
C SER A 196 19.26 -18.58 5.90
N ALA A 197 19.54 -17.33 6.29
CA ALA A 197 18.77 -16.65 7.32
C ALA A 197 17.30 -16.48 6.93
N ASN A 198 17.03 -16.10 5.67
CA ASN A 198 15.67 -15.97 5.13
C ASN A 198 14.89 -17.30 5.22
N ILE A 199 15.52 -18.45 4.91
CA ILE A 199 14.89 -19.77 5.03
C ILE A 199 14.44 -20.06 6.47
N ALA A 200 15.20 -19.61 7.47
CA ALA A 200 14.84 -19.78 8.88
C ALA A 200 13.82 -18.74 9.37
N LEU A 201 13.97 -17.47 8.97
CA LEU A 201 13.26 -16.34 9.54
C LEU A 201 11.95 -16.00 8.81
N CYS A 202 11.86 -16.19 7.49
CA CYS A 202 10.64 -15.90 6.74
C CYS A 202 9.42 -16.69 7.26
N PRO A 203 9.51 -18.02 7.49
CA PRO A 203 8.37 -18.78 8.03
C PRO A 203 7.92 -18.28 9.41
N LEU A 204 8.86 -17.85 10.25
CA LEU A 204 8.58 -17.35 11.58
C LEU A 204 7.93 -15.96 11.55
N ALA A 205 8.40 -15.07 10.67
CA ALA A 205 7.82 -13.76 10.46
C ALA A 205 6.40 -13.86 9.86
N LEU A 206 6.18 -14.77 8.90
CA LEU A 206 4.84 -15.05 8.36
C LEU A 206 3.92 -15.63 9.44
N LEU A 207 4.43 -16.49 10.32
CA LEU A 207 3.65 -17.00 11.45
C LEU A 207 3.23 -15.87 12.39
N TYR A 208 4.12 -14.93 12.69
CA TYR A 208 3.79 -13.73 13.46
C TYR A 208 2.74 -12.86 12.77
N ALA A 209 2.83 -12.67 11.45
CA ALA A 209 1.81 -11.97 10.66
C ALA A 209 0.43 -12.62 10.78
N CYS A 210 0.41 -13.96 10.76
CA CYS A 210 -0.79 -14.78 10.88
C CYS A 210 -1.29 -14.97 12.33
N ASN A 211 -0.76 -14.23 13.31
CA ASN A 211 -1.15 -14.35 14.72
C ASN A 211 -2.66 -14.14 14.95
N SER A 212 -3.32 -13.36 14.09
CA SER A 212 -4.78 -13.19 14.12
C SER A 212 -5.58 -14.42 13.65
N PHE A 213 -4.97 -15.34 12.89
CA PHE A 213 -5.60 -16.58 12.42
C PHE A 213 -5.21 -17.77 13.29
N MET A 214 -3.93 -17.86 13.66
CA MET A 214 -3.41 -18.90 14.54
C MET A 214 -2.48 -18.25 15.57
N PRO A 215 -2.78 -18.34 16.88
CA PRO A 215 -1.96 -17.73 17.91
C PRO A 215 -0.50 -18.18 17.77
N PHE A 216 0.43 -17.24 17.89
CA PHE A 216 1.86 -17.51 17.83
C PHE A 216 2.32 -18.54 18.87
N ASN A 217 1.62 -18.56 20.01
CA ASN A 217 1.81 -19.49 21.12
C ASN A 217 0.81 -20.66 21.10
N HIS A 218 0.17 -20.96 19.97
CA HIS A 218 -0.77 -22.08 19.90
C HIS A 218 -0.05 -23.37 20.32
N PRO A 219 -0.56 -24.10 21.32
CA PRO A 219 0.06 -25.32 21.77
C PRO A 219 -0.10 -26.38 20.69
N VAL A 220 1.00 -26.94 20.19
CA VAL A 220 0.97 -28.07 19.27
C VAL A 220 1.24 -29.32 20.08
N GLY A 221 0.26 -30.24 20.11
CA GLY A 221 0.45 -31.57 20.67
C GLY A 221 1.28 -32.41 19.70
N PHE A 222 2.46 -32.85 20.14
CA PHE A 222 3.27 -33.82 19.39
C PHE A 222 2.95 -35.24 19.87
N LEU A 223 3.49 -36.26 19.19
CA LEU A 223 3.26 -37.69 19.45
C LEU A 223 3.64 -38.18 20.87
N LEU A 224 4.19 -37.31 21.74
CA LEU A 224 4.52 -37.55 23.14
C LEU A 224 3.48 -36.87 24.03
N SER A 225 2.71 -37.67 24.77
CA SER A 225 1.42 -37.30 25.39
C SER A 225 1.40 -36.14 26.39
N ASP A 226 2.54 -35.55 26.81
CA ASP A 226 2.60 -34.55 27.90
C ASP A 226 3.42 -33.27 27.59
N THR A 227 3.85 -33.02 26.36
CA THR A 227 4.61 -31.79 26.02
C THR A 227 3.88 -30.92 24.99
N HIS A 228 3.36 -29.77 25.43
CA HIS A 228 2.84 -28.73 24.54
C HIS A 228 3.96 -27.77 24.16
N LEU A 229 4.44 -27.82 22.92
CA LEU A 229 5.41 -26.86 22.40
C LEU A 229 4.67 -25.70 21.70
N PRO A 230 5.16 -24.45 21.84
CA PRO A 230 4.58 -23.33 21.14
C PRO A 230 4.88 -23.45 19.64
N LEU A 231 3.90 -23.09 18.81
CA LEU A 231 3.96 -23.22 17.35
C LEU A 231 5.20 -22.57 16.71
N TRP A 232 5.62 -21.38 17.18
CA TRP A 232 6.82 -20.72 16.67
C TRP A 232 8.09 -21.55 16.84
N PHE A 233 8.20 -22.30 17.94
CA PHE A 233 9.37 -23.13 18.22
C PHE A 233 9.41 -24.33 17.29
N VAL A 234 8.25 -24.93 17.00
CA VAL A 234 8.13 -26.02 16.02
C VAL A 234 8.54 -25.56 14.62
N VAL A 235 8.08 -24.38 14.20
CA VAL A 235 8.44 -23.80 12.89
C VAL A 235 9.93 -23.45 12.81
N LEU A 236 10.52 -22.91 13.87
CA LEU A 236 11.96 -22.65 13.94
C LEU A 236 12.77 -23.95 13.87
N LEU A 237 12.35 -24.98 14.61
CA LEU A 237 13.01 -26.28 14.63
C LEU A 237 12.95 -26.98 13.26
N ALA A 238 11.85 -26.81 12.53
CA ALA A 238 11.69 -27.35 11.18
C ALA A 238 12.51 -26.58 10.14
N SER A 239 12.55 -25.24 10.22
CA SER A 239 13.21 -24.39 9.22
C SER A 239 14.73 -24.28 9.39
N SER A 240 15.24 -24.33 10.62
CA SER A 240 16.68 -24.26 10.92
C SER A 240 17.56 -25.35 10.28
N PRO A 241 17.18 -26.65 10.22
CA PRO A 241 17.97 -27.65 9.52
C PRO A 241 17.96 -27.45 8.00
N LEU A 242 16.86 -26.95 7.42
CA LEU A 242 16.80 -26.59 6.01
C LEU A 242 17.73 -25.40 5.70
N ALA A 243 17.74 -24.38 6.56
CA ALA A 243 18.63 -23.23 6.44
C ALA A 243 20.12 -23.63 6.52
N LEU A 244 20.45 -24.55 7.43
CA LEU A 244 21.80 -25.08 7.58
C LEU A 244 22.22 -25.95 6.38
N LEU A 245 21.32 -26.80 5.89
CA LEU A 245 21.55 -27.62 4.70
C LEU A 245 21.82 -26.72 3.49
N HIS A 246 21.01 -25.68 3.29
CA HIS A 246 21.22 -24.69 2.23
C HIS A 246 22.58 -23.99 2.38
N TYR A 247 22.96 -23.58 3.59
CA TYR A 247 24.24 -22.91 3.84
C TYR A 247 25.46 -23.79 3.49
N ILE A 248 25.33 -25.11 3.65
CA ILE A 248 26.41 -26.07 3.37
C ILE A 248 26.45 -26.44 1.88
N MET A 249 25.29 -26.66 1.27
CA MET A 249 25.17 -27.18 -0.10
C MET A 249 25.31 -26.10 -1.17
N GLU A 250 24.74 -24.91 -0.97
CA GLU A 250 24.69 -23.87 -1.99
C GLU A 250 25.85 -22.89 -1.81
N LYS A 251 26.77 -22.89 -2.78
CA LYS A 251 27.98 -22.04 -2.77
C LYS A 251 27.99 -20.97 -3.87
N ASP A 252 27.23 -21.20 -4.94
CA ASP A 252 27.19 -20.32 -6.10
C ASP A 252 25.86 -19.55 -6.13
N PRO A 253 25.85 -18.31 -6.65
CA PRO A 253 24.62 -17.55 -6.83
C PRO A 253 23.72 -18.22 -7.89
N PRO A 254 22.38 -18.09 -7.75
CA PRO A 254 21.46 -18.62 -8.74
C PRO A 254 21.68 -17.94 -10.10
N LYS A 255 21.65 -18.74 -11.18
CA LYS A 255 21.90 -18.26 -12.55
C LYS A 255 20.78 -17.40 -13.13
N THR A 256 19.58 -17.46 -12.54
CA THR A 256 18.39 -16.76 -13.00
C THR A 256 17.55 -16.36 -11.79
N GLU A 257 16.79 -15.27 -11.93
CA GLU A 257 15.80 -14.90 -10.92
C GLU A 257 14.71 -15.96 -10.81
N GLN A 258 14.51 -16.46 -9.60
CA GLN A 258 13.54 -17.51 -9.33
C GLN A 258 12.21 -16.88 -8.90
N MET A 259 11.14 -17.16 -9.65
CA MET A 259 9.79 -16.66 -9.34
C MET A 259 9.31 -16.95 -7.90
N PRO A 260 9.60 -18.12 -7.28
CA PRO A 260 9.24 -18.35 -5.89
C PRO A 260 9.94 -17.40 -4.90
N VAL A 261 11.22 -17.08 -5.14
CA VAL A 261 11.99 -16.16 -4.29
C VAL A 261 11.42 -14.74 -4.41
N LEU A 262 11.07 -14.31 -5.63
CA LEU A 262 10.43 -13.02 -5.87
C LEU A 262 9.07 -12.92 -5.15
N LEU A 263 8.26 -13.99 -5.19
CA LEU A 263 6.97 -14.03 -4.52
C LEU A 263 7.15 -13.94 -3.00
N ILE A 264 8.07 -14.71 -2.41
CA ILE A 264 8.35 -14.66 -0.97
C ILE A 264 8.88 -13.27 -0.58
N ALA A 265 9.79 -12.69 -1.37
CA ALA A 265 10.30 -11.33 -1.15
C ALA A 265 9.18 -10.29 -1.15
N PHE A 266 8.23 -10.40 -2.08
CA PHE A 266 7.07 -9.54 -2.12
C PHE A 266 6.19 -9.68 -0.87
N VAL A 267 5.86 -10.92 -0.45
CA VAL A 267 5.05 -11.15 0.76
C VAL A 267 5.76 -10.64 2.02
N MET A 268 7.07 -10.85 2.11
CA MET A 268 7.87 -10.35 3.24
C MET A 268 8.00 -8.82 3.26
N SER A 269 8.01 -8.18 2.08
CA SER A 269 7.97 -6.72 1.99
C SER A 269 6.62 -6.18 2.48
N VAL A 270 5.50 -6.80 2.06
CA VAL A 270 4.16 -6.48 2.54
C VAL A 270 4.05 -6.63 4.06
N PHE A 271 4.62 -7.70 4.61
CA PHE A 271 4.68 -7.91 6.07
C PHE A 271 5.35 -6.73 6.79
N TRP A 272 6.54 -6.33 6.37
CA TRP A 272 7.27 -5.23 7.01
C TRP A 272 6.57 -3.89 6.87
N ILE A 273 5.98 -3.60 5.70
CA ILE A 273 5.20 -2.38 5.50
C ILE A 273 4.01 -2.39 6.48
N SER A 274 3.31 -3.51 6.62
CA SER A 274 2.17 -3.63 7.54
C SER A 274 2.55 -3.50 9.01
N THR A 275 3.62 -4.17 9.46
CA THR A 275 4.10 -4.05 10.84
C THR A 275 4.56 -2.62 11.13
N THR A 276 5.32 -2.01 10.23
CA THR A 276 5.81 -0.63 10.41
C THR A 276 4.66 0.38 10.42
N ALA A 277 3.68 0.23 9.51
CA ALA A 277 2.48 1.06 9.51
C ALA A 277 1.66 0.89 10.79
N GLY A 278 1.51 -0.35 11.29
CA GLY A 278 0.84 -0.63 12.56
C GLY A 278 1.49 0.07 13.75
N GLU A 279 2.82 -0.04 13.89
CA GLU A 279 3.56 0.66 14.95
C GLU A 279 3.50 2.18 14.81
N LEU A 280 3.53 2.69 13.58
CA LEU A 280 3.33 4.13 13.31
C LEU A 280 1.94 4.58 13.80
N LEU A 281 0.89 3.84 13.48
CA LEU A 281 -0.48 4.16 13.91
C LEU A 281 -0.63 4.10 15.43
N ASN A 282 0.00 3.12 16.09
CA ASN A 282 0.04 3.04 17.55
C ASN A 282 0.72 4.26 18.15
N CYS A 283 1.85 4.70 17.58
CA CYS A 283 2.56 5.91 18.00
C CYS A 283 1.70 7.17 17.78
N LEU A 284 1.02 7.28 16.65
CA LEU A 284 0.13 8.41 16.33
C LEU A 284 -1.10 8.44 17.26
N ALA A 285 -1.66 7.29 17.59
CA ALA A 285 -2.74 7.17 18.57
C ALA A 285 -2.29 7.59 19.98
N ALA A 286 -1.10 7.15 20.40
CA ALA A 286 -0.51 7.57 21.67
C ALA A 286 -0.19 9.07 21.70
N LEU A 287 0.29 9.65 20.59
CA LEU A 287 0.50 11.08 20.49
C LEU A 287 -0.82 11.85 20.56
N GLY A 288 -1.87 11.36 19.89
CA GLY A 288 -3.17 12.02 19.93
C GLY A 288 -3.85 11.93 21.30
N SER A 289 -3.63 10.86 22.06
CA SER A 289 -4.08 10.78 23.46
C SER A 289 -3.30 11.74 24.37
N LEU A 290 -1.99 11.90 24.15
CA LEU A 290 -1.17 12.89 24.86
C LEU A 290 -1.56 14.34 24.53
N LEU A 291 -1.99 14.61 23.30
CA LEU A 291 -2.45 15.93 22.86
C LEU A 291 -3.93 16.19 23.20
N GLU A 292 -4.58 15.30 23.96
CA GLU A 292 -6.00 15.36 24.32
C GLU A 292 -6.93 15.58 23.11
N LEU A 293 -6.54 15.05 21.95
CA LEU A 293 -7.32 15.20 20.74
C LEU A 293 -8.57 14.29 20.79
N PRO A 294 -9.76 14.82 20.45
CA PRO A 294 -10.96 14.02 20.32
C PRO A 294 -10.73 12.77 19.45
N PRO A 295 -11.20 11.57 19.86
CA PRO A 295 -11.01 10.32 19.10
C PRO A 295 -11.50 10.40 17.64
N ALA A 296 -12.53 11.21 17.38
CA ALA A 296 -13.04 11.47 16.05
C ALA A 296 -12.03 12.24 15.16
N LEU A 297 -11.32 13.22 15.74
CA LEU A 297 -10.26 13.97 15.05
C LEU A 297 -9.07 13.08 14.74
N LEU A 298 -8.64 12.25 15.71
CA LEU A 298 -7.57 11.28 15.56
C LEU A 298 -7.84 10.31 14.39
N GLY A 299 -9.06 9.74 14.31
CA GLY A 299 -9.47 8.80 13.27
C GLY A 299 -9.60 9.39 11.88
N LEU A 300 -10.18 10.58 11.75
CA LEU A 300 -10.43 11.22 10.44
C LEU A 300 -9.20 11.94 9.86
N THR A 301 -8.19 12.24 10.68
CA THR A 301 -7.02 13.01 10.24
C THR A 301 -5.72 12.23 10.38
N VAL A 302 -5.22 12.07 11.60
CA VAL A 302 -3.89 11.53 11.86
C VAL A 302 -3.78 10.07 11.48
N LEU A 303 -4.78 9.24 11.82
CA LEU A 303 -4.80 7.82 11.46
C LEU A 303 -5.06 7.61 9.96
N ALA A 304 -5.91 8.44 9.34
CA ALA A 304 -6.14 8.42 7.89
C ALA A 304 -4.86 8.76 7.10
N TRP A 305 -4.09 9.75 7.57
CA TRP A 305 -2.76 10.06 7.03
C TRP A 305 -1.77 8.91 7.26
N GLY A 306 -1.75 8.37 8.48
CA GLY A 306 -0.85 7.29 8.89
C GLY A 306 -0.98 6.05 8.01
N ASN A 307 -2.21 5.67 7.64
CA ASN A 307 -2.45 4.51 6.78
C ASN A 307 -1.86 4.69 5.37
N SER A 308 -2.06 5.87 4.76
CA SER A 308 -1.66 6.09 3.37
C SER A 308 -0.36 6.87 3.19
N VAL A 309 0.39 7.14 4.26
CA VAL A 309 1.72 7.79 4.14
C VAL A 309 2.68 6.94 3.31
N GLY A 310 2.53 5.61 3.37
CA GLY A 310 3.27 4.66 2.54
C GLY A 310 3.02 4.89 1.05
N ASP A 311 1.75 5.08 0.66
CA ASP A 311 1.38 5.40 -0.73
C ASP A 311 2.03 6.70 -1.18
N LEU A 312 1.99 7.76 -0.35
CA LEU A 312 2.62 9.03 -0.66
C LEU A 312 4.12 8.86 -0.94
N VAL A 313 4.83 8.16 -0.04
CA VAL A 313 6.28 7.97 -0.17
C VAL A 313 6.60 7.11 -1.39
N ALA A 314 5.88 6.01 -1.61
CA ALA A 314 6.09 5.10 -2.72
C ALA A 314 5.82 5.76 -4.08
N ASP A 315 4.67 6.39 -4.25
CA ASP A 315 4.27 7.00 -5.53
C ASP A 315 5.13 8.22 -5.87
N VAL A 316 5.49 9.03 -4.88
CA VAL A 316 6.41 10.16 -5.09
C VAL A 316 7.82 9.67 -5.41
N ALA A 317 8.30 8.61 -4.76
CA ALA A 317 9.59 8.00 -5.10
C ALA A 317 9.60 7.47 -6.55
N LEU A 318 8.52 6.83 -6.98
CA LEU A 318 8.39 6.31 -8.34
C LEU A 318 8.31 7.44 -9.38
N ALA A 319 7.63 8.54 -9.06
CA ALA A 319 7.62 9.75 -9.87
C ALA A 319 9.03 10.38 -9.96
N LYS A 320 9.78 10.41 -8.84
CA LYS A 320 11.18 10.86 -8.78
C LYS A 320 12.12 9.99 -9.61
N ALA A 321 11.87 8.69 -9.64
CA ALA A 321 12.61 7.73 -10.46
C ALA A 321 12.32 7.84 -11.97
N GLY A 322 11.42 8.73 -12.39
CA GLY A 322 11.09 8.95 -13.80
C GLY A 322 9.92 8.09 -14.30
N HIS A 323 9.15 7.46 -13.41
CA HIS A 323 7.98 6.63 -13.74
C HIS A 323 6.65 7.24 -13.25
N PRO A 324 6.32 8.52 -13.55
CA PRO A 324 5.14 9.19 -13.00
C PRO A 324 3.81 8.61 -13.51
N ALA A 325 3.79 8.01 -14.69
CA ALA A 325 2.59 7.35 -15.20
C ALA A 325 2.24 6.09 -14.38
N MET A 326 3.26 5.36 -13.90
CA MET A 326 3.07 4.22 -13.02
C MET A 326 2.65 4.67 -11.61
N ALA A 327 3.26 5.75 -11.09
CA ALA A 327 2.86 6.36 -9.83
C ALA A 327 1.38 6.77 -9.84
N MET A 328 0.92 7.46 -10.88
CA MET A 328 -0.50 7.82 -11.05
C MET A 328 -1.42 6.60 -11.06
N ALA A 329 -0.99 5.50 -11.69
CA ALA A 329 -1.78 4.27 -11.72
C ALA A 329 -1.86 3.63 -10.32
N GLY A 330 -0.76 3.65 -9.56
CA GLY A 330 -0.71 3.27 -8.15
C GLY A 330 -1.71 4.06 -7.30
N CYS A 331 -1.74 5.39 -7.46
CA CYS A 331 -2.64 6.27 -6.71
C CYS A 331 -4.14 6.00 -6.89
N PHE A 332 -4.56 5.35 -8.00
CA PHE A 332 -5.96 4.97 -8.20
C PHE A 332 -6.21 3.50 -7.88
N ALA A 333 -5.29 2.61 -8.26
CA ALA A 333 -5.46 1.18 -8.10
C ALA A 333 -5.34 0.73 -6.63
N GLY A 334 -4.43 1.31 -5.85
CA GLY A 334 -4.24 1.00 -4.43
C GLY A 334 -5.50 1.28 -3.59
N PRO A 335 -5.99 2.54 -3.56
CA PRO A 335 -7.23 2.86 -2.85
C PRO A 335 -8.46 2.10 -3.32
N MET A 336 -8.55 1.79 -4.61
CA MET A 336 -9.62 0.95 -5.16
C MET A 336 -9.54 -0.48 -4.61
N PHE A 337 -8.35 -1.07 -4.53
CA PHE A 337 -8.13 -2.38 -3.92
C PHE A 337 -8.51 -2.38 -2.43
N ASN A 338 -8.09 -1.37 -1.67
CA ASN A 338 -8.44 -1.22 -0.25
C ASN A 338 -9.96 -1.12 -0.04
N MET A 339 -10.65 -0.39 -0.93
CA MET A 339 -12.10 -0.28 -0.90
C MET A 339 -12.80 -1.59 -1.27
N LEU A 340 -12.41 -2.25 -2.37
CA LEU A 340 -13.16 -3.40 -2.86
C LEU A 340 -12.79 -4.71 -2.16
N VAL A 341 -11.51 -4.92 -1.88
CA VAL A 341 -11.01 -6.12 -1.22
C VAL A 341 -10.94 -5.90 0.29
N GLY A 342 -10.36 -4.80 0.75
CA GLY A 342 -10.23 -4.52 2.18
C GLY A 342 -11.57 -4.39 2.88
N LEU A 343 -12.33 -3.35 2.52
CA LEU A 343 -13.68 -3.17 3.07
C LEU A 343 -14.62 -4.29 2.63
N GLY A 344 -14.59 -4.69 1.36
CA GLY A 344 -15.50 -5.73 0.85
C GLY A 344 -15.36 -7.06 1.58
N THR A 345 -14.15 -7.56 1.80
CA THR A 345 -13.96 -8.81 2.57
C THR A 345 -14.36 -8.65 4.03
N ALA A 346 -14.08 -7.50 4.64
CA ALA A 346 -14.51 -7.22 6.00
C ALA A 346 -16.05 -7.21 6.13
N LEU A 347 -16.75 -6.62 5.15
CA LEU A 347 -18.22 -6.63 5.07
C LEU A 347 -18.76 -8.05 4.84
N VAL A 348 -18.09 -8.88 4.02
CA VAL A 348 -18.49 -10.27 3.80
C VAL A 348 -18.42 -11.06 5.11
N ILE A 349 -17.32 -10.93 5.86
CA ILE A 349 -17.17 -11.62 7.16
C ILE A 349 -18.29 -11.19 8.12
N GLN A 350 -18.57 -9.89 8.19
CA GLN A 350 -19.58 -9.37 9.12
C GLN A 350 -21.01 -9.81 8.76
N THR A 351 -21.39 -9.65 7.50
CA THR A 351 -22.72 -10.03 7.01
C THR A 351 -22.93 -11.54 7.00
N TYR A 352 -21.86 -12.33 6.84
CA TYR A 352 -21.92 -13.79 6.97
C TYR A 352 -22.23 -14.21 8.41
N ASN A 353 -21.61 -13.57 9.41
CA ASN A 353 -21.86 -13.89 10.82
C ASN A 353 -23.26 -13.47 11.30
N ALA A 354 -23.83 -12.43 10.69
CA ALA A 354 -25.18 -11.95 11.00
C ALA A 354 -26.28 -12.59 10.11
N TYR A 355 -25.92 -13.45 9.16
CA TYR A 355 -26.86 -14.00 8.19
C TYR A 355 -27.95 -14.84 8.86
N PRO A 356 -29.25 -14.68 8.53
CA PRO A 356 -29.81 -13.93 7.39
C PRO A 356 -30.25 -12.49 7.69
N GLU A 357 -29.95 -11.95 8.87
CA GLU A 357 -30.34 -10.58 9.23
C GLU A 357 -29.52 -9.54 8.45
N VAL A 358 -30.15 -8.39 8.21
CA VAL A 358 -29.52 -7.27 7.50
C VAL A 358 -28.65 -6.50 8.47
N TYR A 359 -27.44 -6.13 8.04
CA TYR A 359 -26.56 -5.32 8.87
C TYR A 359 -26.90 -3.84 8.70
N GLU A 360 -27.44 -3.22 9.76
CA GLU A 360 -27.78 -1.80 9.77
C GLU A 360 -26.54 -0.91 9.96
N LEU A 361 -26.42 0.12 9.12
CA LEU A 361 -25.32 1.05 9.11
C LEU A 361 -25.74 2.40 9.70
N GLN A 362 -24.96 2.90 10.65
CA GLN A 362 -25.21 4.21 11.24
C GLN A 362 -24.74 5.34 10.32
N PHE A 363 -25.64 6.30 10.09
CA PHE A 363 -25.34 7.50 9.30
C PHE A 363 -24.40 8.46 10.04
N HIS A 364 -23.32 8.83 9.36
CA HIS A 364 -22.32 9.78 9.84
C HIS A 364 -21.98 10.78 8.75
N VAL A 365 -22.12 12.07 9.09
CA VAL A 365 -21.88 13.18 8.16
C VAL A 365 -20.45 13.19 7.61
N GLY A 366 -19.46 12.83 8.44
CA GLY A 366 -18.06 12.78 8.03
C GLY A 366 -17.79 11.77 6.90
N ILE A 367 -18.50 10.64 6.89
CA ILE A 367 -18.37 9.62 5.84
C ILE A 367 -18.92 10.15 4.50
N ILE A 368 -20.07 10.82 4.54
CA ILE A 368 -20.68 11.44 3.35
C ILE A 368 -19.73 12.48 2.73
N ILE A 369 -19.07 13.27 3.57
CA ILE A 369 -18.11 14.28 3.10
C ILE A 369 -16.90 13.63 2.47
N ALA A 370 -16.36 12.57 3.08
CA ALA A 370 -15.28 11.80 2.46
C ALA A 370 -15.69 11.25 1.09
N PHE A 371 -16.93 10.74 0.93
CA PHE A 371 -17.45 10.36 -0.38
C PHE A 371 -17.50 11.52 -1.38
N VAL A 372 -18.04 12.67 -0.99
CA VAL A 372 -18.16 13.83 -1.89
C VAL A 372 -16.79 14.27 -2.38
N PHE A 373 -15.81 14.40 -1.49
CA PHE A 373 -14.46 14.82 -1.87
C PHE A 373 -13.71 13.76 -2.69
N LEU A 374 -13.90 12.47 -2.38
CA LEU A 374 -13.38 11.38 -3.20
C LEU A 374 -13.97 11.39 -4.61
N LEU A 375 -15.29 11.54 -4.75
CA LEU A 375 -15.93 11.61 -6.05
C LEU A 375 -15.50 12.85 -6.84
N LEU A 376 -15.32 14.00 -6.17
CA LEU A 376 -14.79 15.22 -6.80
C LEU A 376 -13.35 15.05 -7.28
N SER A 377 -12.47 14.41 -6.50
CA SER A 377 -11.07 14.18 -6.92
C SER A 377 -10.99 13.23 -8.12
N LEU A 378 -11.77 12.14 -8.12
CA LEU A 378 -11.81 11.16 -9.20
C LEU A 378 -12.43 11.73 -10.47
N MET A 379 -13.62 12.34 -10.37
CA MET A 379 -14.30 12.95 -11.51
C MET A 379 -13.50 14.12 -12.08
N GLY A 380 -12.95 14.97 -11.21
CA GLY A 380 -12.08 16.07 -11.62
C GLY A 380 -10.85 15.59 -12.36
N SER A 381 -10.19 14.54 -11.85
CA SER A 381 -9.01 13.97 -12.50
C SER A 381 -9.35 13.37 -13.85
N LEU A 382 -10.46 12.62 -13.96
CA LEU A 382 -10.94 12.08 -15.23
C LEU A 382 -11.20 13.20 -16.24
N LEU A 383 -11.96 14.23 -15.85
CA LEU A 383 -12.35 15.33 -16.75
C LEU A 383 -11.16 16.20 -17.17
N VAL A 384 -10.33 16.66 -16.23
CA VAL A 384 -9.21 17.56 -16.54
C VAL A 384 -8.14 16.86 -17.36
N ILE A 385 -7.79 15.61 -17.02
CA ILE A 385 -6.76 14.86 -17.75
C ILE A 385 -7.27 14.48 -19.15
N THR A 386 -8.53 14.07 -19.31
CA THR A 386 -9.10 13.80 -20.64
C THR A 386 -9.20 15.07 -21.48
N TRP A 387 -9.61 16.20 -20.90
CA TRP A 387 -9.64 17.50 -21.57
C TRP A 387 -8.25 17.95 -22.03
N CYS A 388 -7.24 17.74 -21.21
CA CYS A 388 -5.84 17.99 -21.54
C CYS A 388 -5.21 16.91 -22.44
N ARG A 389 -6.01 16.10 -23.15
CA ARG A 389 -5.57 15.01 -24.06
C ARG A 389 -4.57 14.06 -23.39
N PHE A 390 -4.88 13.63 -22.18
CA PHE A 390 -4.08 12.71 -21.37
C PHE A 390 -2.69 13.25 -21.00
N ARG A 391 -2.49 14.56 -21.05
CA ARG A 391 -1.31 15.22 -20.49
C ARG A 391 -1.67 15.84 -19.16
N VAL A 392 -1.02 15.41 -18.08
CA VAL A 392 -1.26 15.93 -16.73
C VAL A 392 -0.61 17.30 -16.60
N PRO A 393 -1.38 18.38 -16.33
CA PRO A 393 -0.82 19.72 -16.17
C PRO A 393 -0.41 19.99 -14.72
N ARG A 394 0.65 20.79 -14.50
CA ARG A 394 1.13 21.17 -13.16
C ARG A 394 0.05 21.86 -12.31
N PHE A 395 -0.78 22.71 -12.91
CA PHE A 395 -1.83 23.44 -12.18
C PHE A 395 -2.84 22.50 -11.53
N TRP A 396 -3.14 21.35 -12.18
CA TRP A 396 -4.07 20.37 -11.64
C TRP A 396 -3.56 19.77 -10.33
N GLY A 397 -2.25 19.60 -10.20
CA GLY A 397 -1.63 19.15 -8.96
C GLY A 397 -1.91 20.11 -7.79
N PHE A 398 -1.78 21.42 -8.01
CA PHE A 398 -2.14 22.43 -7.00
C PHE A 398 -3.65 22.42 -6.68
N CYS A 399 -4.51 22.24 -7.68
CA CYS A 399 -5.95 22.13 -7.47
C CYS A 399 -6.31 20.93 -6.57
N LEU A 400 -5.70 19.77 -6.80
CA LEU A 400 -5.95 18.57 -6.00
C LEU A 400 -5.43 18.68 -4.56
N VAL A 401 -4.24 19.25 -4.36
CA VAL A 401 -3.73 19.54 -3.01
C VAL A 401 -4.66 20.53 -2.29
N GLY A 402 -5.11 21.59 -2.98
CA GLY A 402 -6.08 22.54 -2.44
C GLY A 402 -7.41 21.86 -2.05
N LEU A 403 -7.93 20.99 -2.90
CA LEU A 403 -9.14 20.20 -2.63
C LEU A 403 -8.97 19.34 -1.36
N TYR A 404 -7.81 18.71 -1.19
CA TYR A 404 -7.53 17.93 0.03
C TYR A 404 -7.42 18.81 1.29
N VAL A 405 -6.77 19.98 1.19
CA VAL A 405 -6.70 20.92 2.32
C VAL A 405 -8.10 21.40 2.75
N ILE A 406 -8.98 21.65 1.78
CA ILE A 406 -10.39 22.00 2.06
C ILE A 406 -11.11 20.81 2.73
N PHE A 407 -10.96 19.60 2.20
CA PHE A 407 -11.51 18.38 2.81
C PHE A 407 -11.09 18.24 4.28
N MET A 408 -9.80 18.45 4.57
CA MET A 408 -9.27 18.40 5.93
C MET A 408 -9.88 19.48 6.82
N ALA A 409 -9.94 20.73 6.34
CA ALA A 409 -10.54 21.82 7.10
C ALA A 409 -12.03 21.57 7.43
N VAL A 410 -12.81 21.10 6.45
CA VAL A 410 -14.23 20.76 6.65
C VAL A 410 -14.38 19.60 7.64
N SER A 411 -13.56 18.56 7.51
CA SER A 411 -13.59 17.40 8.40
C SER A 411 -13.24 17.78 9.85
N LEU A 412 -12.24 18.65 10.04
CA LEU A 412 -11.86 19.19 11.34
C LEU A 412 -13.00 20.01 11.98
N VAL A 413 -13.65 20.88 11.20
CA VAL A 413 -14.78 21.69 11.66
C VAL A 413 -15.91 20.79 12.16
N ILE A 414 -16.28 19.78 11.39
CA ILE A 414 -17.39 18.88 11.74
C ILE A 414 -17.06 18.01 12.94
N ALA A 415 -15.82 17.52 13.03
CA ALA A 415 -15.39 16.76 14.19
C ALA A 415 -15.40 17.62 15.47
N LYS A 416 -15.16 18.94 15.38
CA LYS A 416 -15.32 19.86 16.50
C LYS A 416 -16.80 20.07 16.91
N PHE A 417 -17.72 20.09 15.95
CA PHE A 417 -19.15 20.30 16.20
C PHE A 417 -19.93 19.02 16.52
N SER A 418 -19.35 17.85 16.25
CA SER A 418 -19.94 16.53 16.54
C SER A 418 -19.40 15.89 17.83
N GLY A 419 -18.54 16.60 18.56
CA GLY A 419 -17.88 16.15 19.79
C GLY A 419 -18.71 16.36 21.04
#